data_AF-A0AB37Z1J5-F1
#
_entry.id   AF-A0AB37Z1J5-F1
#
_cell.length_a   1.000
_cell.length_b   1.000
_cell.length_c   1.000
_cell.angle_alpha   90.00
_cell.angle_beta   90.00
_cell.angle_gamma   90.00
#
_symmetry.space_group_name_H-M   'P 1'
#
loop_
_entity.id
_entity.type
_entity.pdbx_description
1 polymer ?
#
loop_
_entity_poly.entity_id
_entity_poly.type
_entity_poly.pdbx_seq_one_letter_code
_entity_poly.pdbx_strand_id
1 'polypeptide(L)' 'MDGFISSFQSGQTCRISNAYVGMTDKIPTRVIVHRIINEQQRLQDQTVREKRMK' A
#
# COMPACT_ATOMS: atom_id res chain seq x y z
N MET A 1 -6.83 -5.85 -4.58
CA MET A 1 -6.38 -4.97 -3.49
C MET A 1 -5.48 -3.86 -4.01
N ASP A 2 -4.67 -4.11 -5.04
CA ASP A 2 -3.73 -3.14 -5.62
C ASP A 2 -4.37 -1.80 -6.02
N GLY A 3 -5.59 -1.79 -6.57
CA GLY A 3 -6.32 -0.56 -6.92
C GLY A 3 -6.82 0.26 -5.71
N PHE A 4 -7.05 -0.38 -4.57
CA PHE A 4 -7.49 0.32 -3.35
C PHE A 4 -6.30 0.99 -2.69
N ILE A 5 -5.20 0.24 -2.51
CA ILE A 5 -3.97 0.75 -1.90
C ILE A 5 -3.32 1.84 -2.76
N SER A 6 -3.38 1.70 -4.10
CA SER A 6 -2.84 2.70 -5.04
C SER A 6 -3.58 4.03 -5.05
N SER A 7 -4.86 4.06 -4.60
CA SER A 7 -5.66 5.27 -4.51
C SER A 7 -5.31 6.17 -3.31
N PHE A 8 -4.58 5.64 -2.31
CA PHE A 8 -4.18 6.42 -1.14
C PHE A 8 -3.03 7.37 -1.46
N GLN A 9 -3.09 8.59 -0.96
CA GLN A 9 -1.98 9.52 -0.97
C GLN A 9 -0.88 9.08 0.02
N SER A 10 0.34 9.60 -0.17
CA SER A 10 1.46 9.33 0.75
C SER A 10 1.12 9.73 2.17
N GLY A 11 1.42 8.88 3.14
CA GLY A 11 1.15 9.17 4.56
C GLY A 11 -0.34 9.14 4.94
N GLN A 12 -1.24 8.83 4.00
CA GLN A 12 -2.65 8.69 4.29
C GLN A 12 -2.89 7.38 5.07
N THR A 13 -3.73 7.49 6.09
CA THR A 13 -4.19 6.35 6.89
C THR A 13 -5.67 6.14 6.64
N CYS A 14 -6.07 4.93 6.30
CA CYS A 14 -7.47 4.58 6.15
C CYS A 14 -7.86 3.46 7.11
N ARG A 15 -9.09 3.55 7.60
CA ARG A 15 -9.68 2.54 8.47
C ARG A 15 -10.75 1.80 7.69
N ILE A 16 -10.57 0.49 7.54
CA ILE A 16 -11.57 -0.38 6.93
C ILE A 16 -12.45 -0.92 8.07
N SER A 17 -13.69 -0.45 8.13
CA SER A 17 -14.62 -0.78 9.22
C SER A 17 -15.21 -2.19 9.11
N ASN A 18 -15.19 -2.79 7.92
CA ASN A 18 -15.81 -4.09 7.67
C ASN A 18 -14.90 -4.95 6.77
N ALA A 19 -13.75 -5.36 7.29
CA ALA A 19 -12.89 -6.35 6.64
C ALA A 19 -13.21 -7.74 7.19
N TYR A 20 -13.28 -8.73 6.31
CA TYR A 20 -13.47 -10.13 6.69
C TYR A 20 -12.22 -10.91 6.31
N VAL A 21 -11.67 -11.68 7.25
CA VAL A 21 -10.44 -12.45 7.05
C VAL A 21 -10.76 -13.92 7.26
N GLY A 22 -10.40 -14.77 6.30
CA GLY A 22 -10.65 -16.22 6.32
C GLY A 22 -11.69 -16.71 5.31
N MET A 23 -11.67 -18.02 5.01
CA MET A 23 -12.58 -18.66 4.05
C MET A 23 -13.85 -19.25 4.70
N THR A 24 -13.78 -19.72 5.95
CA THR A 24 -14.88 -20.50 6.57
C THR A 24 -15.78 -19.64 7.45
N ASP A 25 -15.18 -18.78 8.29
CA ASP A 25 -15.90 -17.85 9.15
C ASP A 25 -15.39 -16.44 8.89
N LYS A 26 -16.24 -15.62 8.27
CA LYS A 26 -15.94 -14.22 8.02
C LYS A 26 -15.97 -13.45 9.33
N ILE A 27 -14.84 -13.39 10.04
CA ILE A 27 -14.73 -12.63 11.28
C ILE A 27 -14.55 -11.14 10.95
N PRO A 28 -15.45 -10.25 11.43
CA PRO A 28 -15.32 -8.82 11.21
C PRO A 28 -14.08 -8.31 11.94
N THR A 29 -13.16 -7.72 11.17
CA THR A 29 -11.88 -7.22 11.65
C THR A 29 -11.70 -5.77 11.18
N ARG A 30 -11.09 -4.95 12.03
CA ARG A 30 -10.70 -3.58 11.68
C ARG A 30 -9.26 -3.60 11.17
N VAL A 31 -9.05 -3.06 9.98
CA VAL A 31 -7.71 -2.97 9.36
C VAL A 31 -7.32 -1.51 9.21
N ILE A 32 -6.09 -1.19 9.58
CA ILE A 32 -5.46 0.11 9.36
C ILE A 32 -4.43 -0.08 8.25
N VAL A 33 -4.58 0.69 7.17
CA VAL A 33 -3.65 0.69 6.05
C VAL A 33 -2.92 2.02 6.04
N HIS A 34 -1.60 1.97 5.94
CA HIS A 34 -0.74 3.14 5.83
C HIS A 34 0.18 3.00 4.60
N ARG A 35 0.10 3.94 3.65
CA ARG A 35 0.94 3.92 2.45
C ARG A 35 2.27 4.61 2.73
N ILE A 36 3.32 3.81 2.88
CA ILE A 36 4.71 4.28 3.03
C ILE A 36 5.34 4.38 1.64
N ILE A 37 5.57 5.60 1.15
CA ILE A 37 6.15 5.83 -0.19
C ILE A 37 7.67 6.09 -0.12
N ASN A 38 8.19 6.56 1.02
CA ASN A 38 9.51 7.20 1.07
C ASN A 38 10.70 6.31 0.65
N GLU A 39 10.77 5.04 1.05
CA GLU A 39 11.94 4.21 0.71
C GLU A 39 11.80 3.49 -0.64
N GLN A 40 10.61 2.98 -0.99
CA GLN A 40 10.44 2.29 -2.27
C GLN A 40 10.48 3.23 -3.49
N GLN A 41 9.90 4.44 -3.37
CA GLN A 41 9.91 5.41 -4.47
C GLN A 41 11.33 5.95 -4.70
N ARG A 42 12.08 6.24 -3.63
CA ARG A 42 13.49 6.63 -3.73
C ARG A 42 14.33 5.56 -4.41
N LEU A 43 14.15 4.29 -4.05
CA LEU A 43 14.83 3.16 -4.68
C LEU A 43 14.44 3.00 -6.15
N GLN A 44 13.17 3.21 -6.51
CA GLN A 44 12.73 3.20 -7.91
C GLN A 44 13.33 4.36 -8.71
N ASP A 45 13.30 5.58 -8.19
CA ASP A 45 13.87 6.76 -8.84
C ASP A 45 15.38 6.59 -9.05
N GLN A 46 16.08 6.02 -8.07
CA GLN A 46 17.50 5.70 -8.16
C GLN A 46 17.76 4.63 -9.23
N THR A 47 16.98 3.55 -9.26
CA THR A 47 17.07 2.49 -10.28
C THR A 47 16.78 3.02 -11.69
N VAL A 48 15.78 3.89 -11.84
CA VAL A 48 15.42 4.51 -13.12
C VAL A 48 16.53 5.45 -13.59
N ARG A 49 17.12 6.23 -12.68
CA ARG A 49 18.24 7.12 -12.99
C ARG A 49 19.49 6.35 -13.41
N GLU A 50 19.83 5.26 -12.72
CA GLU A 50 20.96 4.39 -13.07
C GLU A 50 20.77 3.71 -14.43
N LYS A 51 19.54 3.27 -14.75
CA LYS A 51 19.22 2.71 -16.08
C LYS A 51 19.28 3.74 -17.22
N ARG A 52 19.07 5.03 -16.95
CA ARG A 52 19.18 6.10 -17.96
C ARG A 52 20.61 6.60 -18.16
N MET A 53 21.51 6.33 -17.21
CA MET A 53 22.94 6.69 -17.32
C MET A 53 23.79 5.58 -17.97
N LYS A 54 23.17 4.48 -18.40
CA LYS A 54 23.81 3.35 -19.09
C LYS A 54 23.30 3.26 -20.51
#